data_AF-A0A0N4YCR5-F1
#
_entry.id   AF-A0A0N4YCR5-F1
#
_cell.length_a   1.000
_cell.length_b   1.000
_cell.length_c   1.000
_cell.angle_alpha   90.00
_cell.angle_beta   90.00
_cell.angle_gamma   90.00
#
_symmetry.space_group_name_H-M   'P 1'
#
loop_
_entity.id
_entity.type
_entity.pdbx_description
1 polymer ?
#
loop_
_entity_poly.entity_id
_entity_poly.type
_entity_poly.pdbx_seq_one_letter_code
_entity_poly.pdbx_strand_id
1 'polypeptide(L)'
;MDPANLLSVLKELMEDQRNQQREMMKLLLNRSEAGSGERFAPEERPNVMAAISNRIEKFVLDPEKEMAFSRWYARYKDIFTEEARQLPEGAKVRIICEKLDVVTFEKYQRHVLPKDVSDISFEETIETLKKLFDFKASEFTTKYQCLKLEKSVVEDYLTYTGRVNEFCEKAKLHTLDSDGIKCLLWIFGLKSPTEAEIRQKLISVLDREYKTGRKISLHQLYQECENFLSLKRDCEAIAGNPKAVDAVVKDDRKPIECWNCEGKHYASQ
;
A
#
# COMPACT_ATOMS: atom_id res chain seq x y z
N MET A 1 40.87 7.78 -77.13
CA MET A 1 40.11 8.92 -76.58
C MET A 1 41.11 9.90 -76.01
N ASP A 2 41.00 11.17 -76.38
CA ASP A 2 41.96 12.22 -76.05
C ASP A 2 41.85 12.60 -74.55
N PRO A 3 42.94 12.60 -73.76
CA PRO A 3 42.90 12.93 -72.33
C PRO A 3 42.33 14.32 -72.03
N ALA A 4 42.39 15.27 -72.97
CA ALA A 4 41.76 16.58 -72.83
C ALA A 4 40.22 16.51 -72.83
N ASN A 5 39.63 15.62 -73.64
CA ASN A 5 38.18 15.42 -73.70
C ASN A 5 37.64 14.71 -72.46
N LEU A 6 38.43 13.84 -71.82
CA LEU A 6 37.98 13.14 -70.61
C LEU A 6 37.89 14.10 -69.41
N LEU A 7 38.83 15.04 -69.30
CA LEU A 7 38.84 16.08 -68.27
C LEU A 7 37.74 17.13 -68.47
N SER A 8 37.38 17.44 -69.72
CA SER A 8 36.25 18.35 -69.99
C SER A 8 34.92 17.72 -69.60
N VAL A 9 34.70 16.44 -69.92
CA VAL A 9 33.50 15.70 -69.53
C VAL A 9 33.41 15.54 -68.00
N LEU A 10 34.54 15.32 -67.32
CA LEU A 10 34.57 15.25 -65.85
C LEU A 10 34.26 16.60 -65.18
N LYS A 11 34.69 17.71 -65.78
CA LYS A 11 34.35 19.06 -65.33
C LYS A 11 32.86 19.36 -65.54
N GLU A 12 32.32 19.05 -66.72
CA GLU A 12 30.89 19.22 -67.01
C GLU A 12 30.02 18.42 -66.05
N LEU A 13 30.39 17.17 -65.74
CA LEU A 13 29.65 16.34 -64.79
C LEU A 13 29.65 16.92 -63.37
N MET A 14 30.78 17.46 -62.93
CA MET A 14 30.91 18.10 -61.61
C MET A 14 30.10 19.41 -61.55
N GLU A 15 30.06 20.17 -62.63
CA GLU A 15 29.23 21.38 -62.74
C GLU A 15 27.74 21.05 -62.78
N ASP A 16 27.34 20.00 -63.49
CA ASP A 16 25.97 19.54 -63.55
C ASP A 16 25.49 19.04 -62.16
N GLN A 17 26.32 18.28 -61.46
CA GLN A 17 26.03 17.85 -60.08
C GLN A 17 25.88 19.06 -59.13
N ARG A 18 26.73 20.08 -59.28
CA ARG A 18 26.67 21.30 -58.46
C ARG A 18 25.46 22.17 -58.79
N ASN A 19 24.99 22.16 -60.05
CA ASN A 19 23.78 22.83 -60.47
C ASN A 19 22.52 22.09 -59.98
N GLN A 20 22.50 20.76 -60.04
CA GLN A 20 21.43 19.93 -59.47
C GLN A 20 21.30 20.13 -57.95
N GLN A 21 22.42 20.19 -57.22
CA GLN A 21 22.40 20.52 -55.79
C GLN A 21 21.84 21.93 -55.52
N ARG A 22 22.17 22.92 -56.36
CA ARG A 22 21.65 24.29 -56.24
C ARG A 22 20.15 24.37 -56.52
N GLU A 23 19.66 23.67 -57.54
CA GLU A 23 18.23 23.63 -57.87
C GLU A 23 17.42 22.88 -56.80
N MET A 24 17.95 21.78 -56.25
CA MET A 24 17.33 21.08 -55.12
C MET A 24 17.24 21.97 -53.87
N MET A 25 18.28 22.77 -53.60
CA MET A 25 18.27 23.75 -52.50
C MET A 25 17.24 24.87 -52.75
N LYS A 26 17.12 25.38 -53.98
CA LYS A 26 16.08 26.35 -54.34
C LYS A 26 14.67 25.77 -54.20
N LEU A 27 14.47 24.49 -54.54
CA LEU A 27 13.18 23.80 -54.36
C LEU A 27 12.81 23.66 -52.87
N LEU A 28 13.79 23.41 -52.01
CA LEU A 28 13.62 23.38 -50.55
C LEU A 28 13.32 24.78 -49.97
N LEU A 29 13.99 25.82 -50.47
CA LEU A 29 13.73 27.22 -50.10
C LEU A 29 12.35 27.70 -50.58
N ASN A 30 11.98 27.42 -51.83
CA ASN A 30 10.67 27.81 -52.37
C ASN A 30 9.50 27.05 -51.68
N ARG A 31 9.72 25.80 -51.23
CA ARG A 31 8.74 25.08 -50.40
C ARG A 31 8.61 25.69 -48.99
N SER A 32 9.66 26.34 -48.50
CA SER A 32 9.69 27.08 -47.24
C SER A 32 8.99 28.44 -47.33
N GLU A 33 8.93 29.04 -48.53
CA GLU A 33 8.29 30.33 -48.81
C GLU A 33 6.83 30.19 -49.27
N ALA A 34 6.46 29.13 -50.00
CA ALA A 34 5.04 28.85 -50.34
C ALA A 34 4.18 28.43 -49.13
N GLY A 35 4.80 28.23 -47.96
CA GLY A 35 4.12 28.03 -46.67
C GLY A 35 4.14 29.25 -45.74
N SER A 36 4.50 30.45 -46.23
CA SER A 36 4.48 31.67 -45.41
C SER A 36 3.11 32.36 -45.44
N GLY A 37 2.10 31.67 -44.93
CA GLY A 37 1.01 32.32 -44.20
C GLY A 37 1.39 32.24 -42.72
N GLU A 38 1.76 33.38 -42.13
CA GLU A 38 2.10 33.56 -40.70
C GLU A 38 2.97 32.44 -40.11
N ARG A 39 4.30 32.60 -40.23
CA ARG A 39 5.22 31.96 -39.28
C ARG A 39 4.99 32.61 -37.91
N PHE A 40 4.01 32.10 -37.18
CA PHE A 40 4.14 32.06 -35.73
C PHE A 40 5.49 31.40 -35.47
N ALA A 41 6.40 32.11 -34.81
CA ALA A 41 7.44 31.42 -34.04
C ALA A 41 6.73 30.28 -33.27
N PRO A 42 7.35 29.10 -33.07
CA PRO A 42 6.86 28.26 -31.99
C PRO A 42 6.97 29.16 -30.76
N GLU A 43 5.86 29.76 -30.32
CA GLU A 43 5.73 30.10 -28.92
C GLU A 43 6.06 28.77 -28.26
N GLU A 44 7.25 28.67 -27.68
CA GLU A 44 7.52 27.75 -26.60
C GLU A 44 6.57 28.16 -25.48
N ARG A 45 5.28 27.92 -25.68
CA ARG A 45 4.32 27.88 -24.59
C ARG A 45 4.92 26.81 -23.69
N PRO A 46 5.36 27.15 -22.48
CA PRO A 46 5.82 26.13 -21.56
C PRO A 46 4.72 25.08 -21.53
N ASN A 47 5.06 23.84 -21.89
CA ASN A 47 4.09 22.75 -21.92
C ASN A 47 3.46 22.73 -20.53
N VAL A 48 2.21 23.17 -20.42
CA VAL A 48 1.53 23.40 -19.15
C VAL A 48 1.56 22.12 -18.30
N MET A 49 1.50 20.95 -18.95
CA MET A 49 1.69 19.66 -18.29
C MET A 49 3.08 19.49 -17.70
N ALA A 50 4.15 19.84 -18.41
CA ALA A 50 5.51 19.73 -17.90
C ALA A 50 5.76 20.72 -16.74
N ALA A 51 5.24 21.94 -16.85
CA ALA A 51 5.33 22.95 -15.79
C ALA A 51 4.61 22.51 -14.51
N ILE A 52 3.40 21.95 -14.66
CA ILE A 52 2.62 21.38 -13.54
C ILE A 52 3.33 20.15 -12.97
N SER A 53 3.74 19.21 -13.83
CA SER A 53 4.42 17.98 -13.44
C SER A 53 5.68 18.29 -12.62
N ASN A 54 6.53 19.23 -13.06
CA ASN A 54 7.77 19.58 -12.36
C ASN A 54 7.56 20.12 -10.94
N ARG A 55 6.37 20.62 -10.59
CA ARG A 55 6.04 21.11 -9.24
C ARG A 55 5.54 20.01 -8.30
N ILE A 56 5.24 18.84 -8.85
CA ILE A 56 4.76 17.68 -8.10
C ILE A 56 5.96 16.76 -7.84
N GLU A 57 6.23 16.45 -6.58
CA GLU A 57 7.25 15.47 -6.21
C GLU A 57 6.79 14.06 -6.53
N LYS A 58 7.75 13.17 -6.80
CA LYS A 58 7.49 11.77 -7.06
C LYS A 58 6.90 11.10 -5.82
N PHE A 59 5.79 10.40 -5.98
CA PHE A 59 5.23 9.53 -4.96
C PHE A 59 6.09 8.28 -4.82
N VAL A 60 6.58 8.07 -3.59
CA VAL A 60 7.28 6.86 -3.17
C VAL A 60 6.50 6.27 -2.01
N LEU A 61 6.08 5.02 -2.16
CA LEU A 61 5.32 4.34 -1.12
C LEU A 61 6.20 4.12 0.11
N ASP A 62 5.83 4.75 1.22
CA ASP A 62 6.45 4.56 2.52
C ASP A 62 5.59 3.59 3.35
N PRO A 63 6.07 2.36 3.62
CA PRO A 63 5.29 1.35 4.34
C PRO A 63 5.07 1.69 5.81
N GLU A 64 5.74 2.70 6.36
CA GLU A 64 5.55 3.15 7.75
C GLU A 64 4.51 4.27 7.85
N LYS A 65 4.19 4.94 6.74
CA LYS A 65 3.22 6.04 6.70
C LYS A 65 1.85 5.58 6.23
N GLU A 66 0.90 5.47 7.16
CA GLU A 66 -0.50 5.21 6.82
C GLU A 66 -1.05 6.25 5.85
N MET A 67 -2.02 5.91 5.00
CA MET A 67 -2.65 6.88 4.07
C MET A 67 -1.61 7.62 3.21
N ALA A 68 -0.53 6.93 2.81
CA ALA A 68 0.62 7.53 2.12
C ALA A 68 0.20 8.29 0.86
N PHE A 69 -0.65 7.69 0.02
CA PHE A 69 -1.09 8.31 -1.21
C PHE A 69 -2.05 9.48 -0.93
N SER A 70 -3.00 9.33 -0.01
CA SER A 70 -3.89 10.43 0.38
C SER A 70 -3.14 11.65 0.91
N ARG A 71 -2.08 11.47 1.71
CA ARG A 71 -1.25 12.58 2.21
C ARG A 71 -0.49 13.25 1.08
N TRP A 72 0.13 12.46 0.20
CA TRP A 72 0.83 12.99 -0.97
C TRP A 72 -0.13 13.76 -1.88
N TYR A 73 -1.31 13.19 -2.17
CA TYR A 73 -2.32 13.84 -3.00
C TYR A 73 -2.85 15.12 -2.36
N ALA A 74 -3.08 15.13 -1.03
CA ALA A 74 -3.54 16.32 -0.32
C ALA A 74 -2.56 17.50 -0.47
N ARG A 75 -1.25 17.26 -0.54
CA ARG A 75 -0.23 18.30 -0.74
C ARG A 75 -0.34 18.97 -2.12
N TYR A 76 -0.78 18.24 -3.13
CA TYR A 76 -0.84 18.70 -4.53
C TYR A 76 -2.27 18.86 -5.05
N LYS A 77 -3.28 18.68 -4.19
CA LYS A 77 -4.70 18.66 -4.58
C LYS A 77 -5.09 19.92 -5.36
N ASP A 78 -4.68 21.08 -4.86
CA ASP A 78 -5.02 22.38 -5.47
C ASP A 78 -4.40 22.55 -6.86
N ILE A 79 -3.24 21.93 -7.11
CA ILE A 79 -2.64 21.92 -8.46
C ILE A 79 -3.57 21.18 -9.43
N PHE A 80 -4.19 20.09 -9.00
CA PHE A 80 -5.10 19.33 -9.86
C PHE A 80 -6.49 19.97 -10.00
N THR A 81 -7.01 20.61 -8.95
CA THR A 81 -8.36 21.19 -8.94
C THR A 81 -8.43 22.60 -9.51
N GLU A 82 -7.40 23.43 -9.28
CA GLU A 82 -7.38 24.84 -9.70
C GLU A 82 -6.54 25.01 -10.98
N GLU A 83 -5.28 24.58 -10.97
CA GLU A 83 -4.34 24.91 -12.04
C GLU A 83 -4.45 23.99 -13.25
N ALA A 84 -4.59 22.69 -13.00
CA ALA A 84 -4.83 21.69 -14.04
C ALA A 84 -6.31 21.64 -14.44
N ARG A 85 -7.19 22.50 -13.91
CA ARG A 85 -8.65 22.40 -14.09
C ARG A 85 -9.05 22.22 -15.55
N GLN A 86 -8.44 23.00 -16.44
CA GLN A 86 -8.70 23.04 -17.89
C GLN A 86 -8.03 21.90 -18.66
N LEU A 87 -7.16 21.10 -18.03
CA LEU A 87 -6.54 19.96 -18.69
C LEU A 87 -7.55 18.83 -18.91
N PRO A 88 -7.49 18.13 -20.05
CA PRO A 88 -8.26 16.90 -20.27
C PRO A 88 -8.02 15.87 -19.16
N GLU A 89 -8.98 15.01 -18.87
CA GLU A 89 -8.83 14.01 -17.81
C GLU A 89 -7.62 13.09 -18.04
N GLY A 90 -7.43 12.59 -19.27
CA GLY A 90 -6.28 11.76 -19.61
C GLY A 90 -4.93 12.45 -19.42
N ALA A 91 -4.88 13.79 -19.53
CA ALA A 91 -3.70 14.59 -19.23
C ALA A 91 -3.41 14.61 -17.72
N LYS A 92 -4.45 14.81 -16.89
CA LYS A 92 -4.33 14.75 -15.42
C LYS A 92 -3.91 13.36 -14.93
N VAL A 93 -4.49 12.30 -15.49
CA VAL A 93 -4.13 10.91 -15.20
C VAL A 93 -2.69 10.62 -15.58
N ARG A 94 -2.23 11.11 -16.74
CA ARG A 94 -0.84 10.97 -17.18
C ARG A 94 0.14 11.65 -16.21
N ILE A 95 -0.18 12.85 -15.73
CA ILE A 95 0.65 13.54 -14.73
C ILE A 95 0.76 12.71 -13.45
N ILE A 96 -0.35 12.14 -12.95
CA ILE A 96 -0.30 11.27 -11.76
C ILE A 96 0.58 10.05 -12.01
N CYS A 97 0.38 9.38 -13.13
CA CYS A 97 1.14 8.18 -13.48
C CYS A 97 2.64 8.45 -13.61
N GLU A 98 3.02 9.59 -14.20
CA GLU A 98 4.41 10.05 -14.28
C GLU A 98 5.05 10.24 -12.89
N LYS A 99 4.23 10.63 -11.90
CA LYS A 99 4.67 10.86 -10.52
C LYS A 99 4.67 9.64 -9.65
N LEU A 100 4.14 8.51 -10.09
CA LEU A 100 4.33 7.25 -9.38
C LEU A 100 5.76 6.73 -9.63
N ASP A 101 6.37 6.13 -8.62
CA ASP A 101 7.55 5.30 -8.87
C ASP A 101 7.22 4.06 -9.73
N VAL A 102 8.26 3.45 -10.28
CA VAL A 102 8.12 2.35 -11.24
C VAL A 102 7.31 1.21 -10.60
N VAL A 103 7.61 0.86 -9.35
CA VAL A 103 6.97 -0.24 -8.64
C VAL A 103 5.49 0.03 -8.38
N THR A 104 5.15 1.26 -7.98
CA THR A 104 3.79 1.70 -7.67
C THR A 104 2.97 1.80 -8.96
N PHE A 105 3.54 2.38 -10.01
CA PHE A 105 2.88 2.47 -11.32
C PHE A 105 2.55 1.08 -11.87
N GLU A 106 3.50 0.13 -11.85
CA GLU A 106 3.23 -1.23 -12.33
C GLU A 106 2.12 -1.94 -11.53
N LYS A 107 2.07 -1.75 -10.21
CA LYS A 107 0.99 -2.30 -9.37
C LYS A 107 -0.37 -1.72 -9.75
N TYR A 108 -0.42 -0.41 -9.96
CA TYR A 108 -1.63 0.28 -10.43
C TYR A 108 -2.05 -0.24 -11.82
N GLN A 109 -1.13 -0.28 -12.78
CA GLN A 109 -1.40 -0.75 -14.15
C GLN A 109 -1.94 -2.20 -14.15
N ARG A 110 -1.37 -3.10 -13.35
CA ARG A 110 -1.87 -4.48 -13.21
C ARG A 110 -3.27 -4.54 -12.61
N HIS A 111 -3.61 -3.64 -11.70
CA HIS A 111 -4.90 -3.64 -11.01
C HIS A 111 -6.06 -3.15 -11.89
N VAL A 112 -5.80 -2.25 -12.82
CA VAL A 112 -6.83 -1.64 -13.65
C VAL A 112 -7.18 -2.43 -14.92
N LEU A 113 -6.44 -3.50 -15.19
CA LEU A 113 -6.75 -4.42 -16.28
C LEU A 113 -8.19 -4.95 -16.16
N PRO A 114 -8.92 -5.11 -17.30
CA PRO A 114 -8.44 -5.00 -18.67
C PRO A 114 -8.43 -3.58 -19.26
N LYS A 115 -8.79 -2.54 -18.49
CA LYS A 115 -8.78 -1.15 -19.00
C LYS A 115 -7.34 -0.67 -19.19
N ASP A 116 -7.12 0.16 -20.21
CA ASP A 116 -5.88 0.93 -20.30
C ASP A 116 -5.93 2.11 -19.31
N VAL A 117 -4.78 2.51 -18.78
CA VAL A 117 -4.65 3.66 -17.89
C VAL A 117 -5.16 4.95 -18.57
N SER A 118 -5.03 5.08 -19.89
CA SER A 118 -5.54 6.24 -20.64
C SER A 118 -7.05 6.37 -20.63
N ASP A 119 -7.77 5.28 -20.38
CA ASP A 119 -9.23 5.18 -20.51
C ASP A 119 -9.95 5.33 -19.17
N ILE A 120 -9.17 5.49 -18.09
CA ILE A 120 -9.68 5.63 -16.72
C ILE A 120 -9.83 7.11 -16.41
N SER A 121 -10.95 7.48 -15.79
CA SER A 121 -11.18 8.86 -15.38
C SER A 121 -10.18 9.30 -14.30
N PHE A 122 -10.04 10.62 -14.13
CA PHE A 122 -9.17 11.14 -13.08
C PHE A 122 -9.63 10.72 -11.69
N GLU A 123 -10.94 10.76 -11.42
CA GLU A 123 -11.49 10.37 -10.13
C GLU A 123 -11.29 8.87 -9.85
N GLU A 124 -11.60 8.00 -10.82
CA GLU A 124 -11.40 6.54 -10.68
C GLU A 124 -9.92 6.20 -10.44
N THR A 125 -9.00 6.95 -11.08
CA THR A 125 -7.55 6.82 -10.83
C THR A 125 -7.21 7.16 -9.38
N ILE A 126 -7.67 8.29 -8.86
CA ILE A 126 -7.43 8.70 -7.47
C ILE A 126 -7.99 7.67 -6.49
N GLU A 127 -9.24 7.22 -6.69
CA GLU A 127 -9.87 6.22 -5.83
C GLU A 127 -9.12 4.90 -5.84
N THR A 128 -8.68 4.43 -7.01
CA THR A 128 -7.92 3.20 -7.15
C THR A 128 -6.56 3.30 -6.46
N LEU A 129 -5.84 4.42 -6.65
CA LEU A 129 -4.54 4.63 -6.02
C LEU A 129 -4.65 4.71 -4.50
N LYS A 130 -5.69 5.39 -3.97
CA LYS A 130 -5.99 5.36 -2.53
C LYS A 130 -6.24 3.92 -2.07
N LYS A 131 -7.09 3.16 -2.75
CA LYS A 131 -7.37 1.76 -2.38
C LYS A 131 -6.13 0.87 -2.36
N LEU A 132 -5.20 1.08 -3.29
CA LEU A 132 -3.99 0.26 -3.42
C LEU A 132 -2.88 0.66 -2.45
N PHE A 133 -2.76 1.96 -2.15
CA PHE A 133 -1.56 2.51 -1.51
C PHE A 133 -1.84 3.26 -0.20
N ASP A 134 -3.11 3.50 0.15
CA ASP A 134 -3.49 3.89 1.50
C ASP A 134 -3.76 2.64 2.33
N PHE A 135 -2.70 2.10 2.94
CA PHE A 135 -2.91 1.23 4.08
C PHE A 135 -3.34 2.09 5.27
N LYS A 136 -4.34 1.61 6.00
CA LYS A 136 -4.79 2.23 7.25
C LYS A 136 -4.66 1.19 8.35
N ALA A 137 -4.04 1.55 9.46
CA ALA A 137 -4.04 0.67 10.62
C ALA A 137 -5.48 0.51 11.14
N SER A 138 -5.75 -0.60 11.82
CA SER A 138 -7.05 -0.75 12.48
C SER A 138 -7.22 0.31 13.55
N GLU A 139 -8.46 0.65 13.88
CA GLU A 139 -8.74 1.68 14.87
C GLU A 139 -8.16 1.32 16.24
N PHE A 140 -8.19 0.03 16.61
CA PHE A 140 -7.46 -0.49 17.75
C PHE A 140 -5.95 -0.22 17.67
N THR A 141 -5.33 -0.54 16.53
CA THR A 141 -3.89 -0.38 16.33
C THR A 141 -3.47 1.08 16.41
N THR A 142 -4.21 2.00 15.79
CA THR A 142 -3.95 3.44 15.87
C THR A 142 -4.01 3.95 17.32
N LYS A 143 -5.03 3.54 18.09
CA LYS A 143 -5.16 3.88 19.52
C LYS A 143 -4.01 3.31 20.36
N TYR A 144 -3.60 2.07 20.09
CA TYR A 144 -2.47 1.44 20.75
C TYR A 144 -1.16 2.18 20.50
N GLN A 145 -0.86 2.54 19.25
CA GLN A 145 0.35 3.28 18.91
C GLN A 145 0.35 4.66 19.56
N CYS A 146 -0.80 5.34 19.59
CA CYS A 146 -0.94 6.63 20.27
C CYS A 146 -0.59 6.53 21.77
N LEU A 147 -1.04 5.47 22.45
CA LEU A 147 -0.76 5.25 23.87
C LEU A 147 0.67 4.75 24.15
N LYS A 148 1.39 4.36 23.10
CA LYS A 148 2.80 3.95 23.15
C LYS A 148 3.77 5.03 22.70
N LEU A 149 3.30 6.25 22.45
CA LEU A 149 4.18 7.33 22.01
C LEU A 149 5.24 7.64 23.06
N GLU A 150 6.48 7.58 22.61
CA GLU A 150 7.65 8.00 23.36
C GLU A 150 8.44 9.00 22.52
N LYS A 151 9.02 10.01 23.18
CA LYS A 151 9.87 11.00 22.52
C LYS A 151 11.21 10.36 22.16
N SER A 152 11.67 10.56 20.93
CA SER A 152 13.01 10.12 20.54
C SER A 152 14.10 11.02 21.12
N VAL A 153 15.30 10.48 21.33
CA VAL A 153 16.46 11.23 21.86
C VAL A 153 16.87 12.36 20.91
N VAL A 154 16.76 12.14 19.59
CA VAL A 154 17.16 13.11 18.55
C VAL A 154 16.05 14.07 18.13
N GLU A 155 14.82 13.86 18.61
CA GLU A 155 13.65 14.67 18.25
C GLU A 155 13.57 15.91 19.14
N ASP A 156 13.27 17.08 18.60
CA ASP A 156 13.01 18.28 19.40
C ASP A 156 11.58 18.30 19.97
N TYR A 157 11.33 19.21 20.92
CA TYR A 157 10.03 19.29 21.59
C TYR A 157 8.90 19.76 20.68
N LEU A 158 9.18 20.60 19.69
CA LEU A 158 8.15 21.10 18.78
C LEU A 158 7.69 19.97 17.86
N THR A 159 8.63 19.23 17.27
CA THR A 159 8.31 18.03 16.48
C THR A 159 7.55 17.00 17.31
N TYR A 160 8.01 16.72 18.54
CA TYR A 160 7.32 15.76 19.40
C TYR A 160 5.90 16.21 19.76
N THR A 161 5.71 17.49 20.08
CA THR A 161 4.38 18.07 20.36
C THR A 161 3.44 17.91 19.17
N GLY A 162 3.93 18.21 17.96
CA GLY A 162 3.18 18.00 16.72
C GLY A 162 2.79 16.54 16.51
N ARG A 163 3.72 15.61 16.74
CA ARG A 163 3.49 14.17 16.61
C ARG A 163 2.46 13.65 17.62
N VAL A 164 2.55 14.06 18.89
CA VAL A 164 1.54 13.70 19.91
C VAL A 164 0.16 14.18 19.50
N ASN A 165 0.03 15.45 19.10
CA ASN A 165 -1.25 16.00 18.66
C ASN A 165 -1.81 15.25 17.44
N GLU A 166 -0.98 15.00 16.42
CA GLU A 166 -1.37 14.28 15.21
C GLU A 166 -1.89 12.86 15.53
N PHE A 167 -1.19 12.11 16.37
CA PHE A 167 -1.61 10.76 16.75
C PHE A 167 -2.88 10.75 17.60
N CYS A 168 -3.04 11.68 18.55
CA CYS A 168 -4.24 11.79 19.38
C CYS A 168 -5.49 12.06 18.54
N GLU A 169 -5.40 12.96 17.57
CA GLU A 169 -6.49 13.28 16.64
C GLU A 169 -6.78 12.10 15.70
N LYS A 170 -5.74 11.46 15.14
CA LYS A 170 -5.91 10.25 14.30
C LYS A 170 -6.55 9.10 15.06
N ALA A 171 -6.14 8.87 16.31
CA ALA A 171 -6.68 7.83 17.17
C ALA A 171 -8.09 8.15 17.68
N LYS A 172 -8.57 9.40 17.50
CA LYS A 172 -9.83 9.91 18.05
C LYS A 172 -9.93 9.64 19.54
N LEU A 173 -8.86 9.92 20.30
CA LEU A 173 -8.85 9.60 21.74
C LEU A 173 -9.97 10.30 22.50
N HIS A 174 -10.39 11.50 22.05
CA HIS A 174 -11.50 12.25 22.64
C HIS A 174 -12.86 11.52 22.55
N THR A 175 -13.01 10.52 21.68
CA THR A 175 -14.26 9.75 21.57
C THR A 175 -14.33 8.55 22.52
N LEU A 176 -13.21 8.19 23.17
CA LEU A 176 -13.18 7.09 24.12
C LEU A 176 -13.79 7.52 25.45
N ASP A 177 -14.68 6.68 25.98
CA ASP A 177 -15.15 6.80 27.36
C ASP A 177 -14.34 5.89 28.29
N SER A 178 -14.72 5.90 29.58
CA SER A 178 -14.03 5.13 30.61
C SER A 178 -13.95 3.64 30.27
N ASP A 179 -15.01 3.04 29.74
CA ASP A 179 -15.02 1.63 29.40
C ASP A 179 -14.22 1.34 28.12
N GLY A 180 -14.23 2.23 27.13
CA GLY A 180 -13.36 2.15 25.97
C GLY A 180 -11.88 2.12 26.38
N ILE A 181 -11.46 2.99 27.30
CA ILE A 181 -10.09 2.99 27.83
C ILE A 181 -9.78 1.69 28.58
N LYS A 182 -10.68 1.22 29.45
CA LYS A 182 -10.49 -0.05 30.19
C LYS A 182 -10.32 -1.25 29.23
N CYS A 183 -11.13 -1.31 28.17
CA CYS A 183 -11.04 -2.37 27.16
C CYS A 183 -9.68 -2.38 26.47
N LEU A 184 -9.16 -1.21 26.08
CA LEU A 184 -7.83 -1.09 25.48
C LEU A 184 -6.74 -1.57 26.45
N LEU A 185 -6.75 -1.06 27.69
CA LEU A 185 -5.78 -1.45 28.71
C LEU A 185 -5.77 -2.96 28.98
N TRP A 186 -6.96 -3.57 29.01
CA TRP A 186 -7.12 -5.00 29.22
C TRP A 186 -6.45 -5.82 28.11
N ILE A 187 -6.73 -5.50 26.84
CA ILE A 187 -6.12 -6.20 25.70
C ILE A 187 -4.61 -5.91 25.61
N PHE A 188 -4.17 -4.68 25.91
CA PHE A 188 -2.74 -4.32 25.88
C PHE A 188 -1.92 -5.08 26.93
N GLY A 189 -2.57 -5.52 28.02
CA GLY A 189 -1.97 -6.37 29.04
C GLY A 189 -1.61 -7.78 28.55
N LEU A 190 -2.28 -8.27 27.50
CA LEU A 190 -2.07 -9.60 26.92
C LEU A 190 -0.80 -9.65 26.07
N LYS A 191 0.37 -9.79 26.71
CA LYS A 191 1.69 -9.74 26.04
C LYS A 191 2.22 -11.11 25.66
N SER A 192 1.72 -12.18 26.26
CA SER A 192 2.28 -13.51 26.03
C SER A 192 2.02 -13.99 24.59
N PRO A 193 2.97 -14.71 23.96
CA PRO A 193 2.71 -15.41 22.70
C PRO A 193 1.57 -16.43 22.83
N THR A 194 1.37 -17.04 23.99
CA THR A 194 0.27 -18.00 24.25
C THR A 194 -1.11 -17.34 24.17
N GLU A 195 -1.18 -16.02 24.33
CA GLU A 195 -2.41 -15.23 24.28
C GLU A 195 -2.68 -14.64 22.88
N ALA A 196 -1.89 -14.99 21.86
CA ALA A 196 -1.99 -14.39 20.53
C ALA A 196 -3.37 -14.55 19.89
N GLU A 197 -3.94 -15.74 19.97
CA GLU A 197 -5.26 -16.04 19.40
C GLU A 197 -6.39 -15.26 20.11
N ILE A 198 -6.38 -15.26 21.45
CA ILE A 198 -7.40 -14.53 22.22
C ILE A 198 -7.26 -13.03 22.00
N ARG A 199 -6.02 -12.49 21.98
CA ARG A 199 -5.76 -11.09 21.65
C ARG A 199 -6.28 -10.73 20.26
N GLN A 200 -6.01 -11.55 19.25
CA GLN A 200 -6.54 -11.34 17.88
C GLN A 200 -8.08 -11.33 17.87
N LYS A 201 -8.71 -12.27 18.57
CA LYS A 201 -10.18 -12.33 18.66
C LYS A 201 -10.74 -11.06 19.29
N LEU A 202 -10.20 -10.62 20.42
CA LEU A 202 -10.70 -9.45 21.15
C LEU A 202 -10.49 -8.14 20.38
N ILE A 203 -9.36 -8.01 19.67
CA ILE A 203 -9.14 -6.90 18.74
C ILE A 203 -10.23 -6.89 17.66
N SER A 204 -10.55 -8.05 17.09
CA SER A 204 -11.61 -8.14 16.07
C SER A 204 -12.99 -7.76 16.61
N VAL A 205 -13.28 -8.06 17.87
CA VAL A 205 -14.51 -7.64 18.55
C VAL A 205 -14.54 -6.11 18.68
N LEU A 206 -13.48 -5.49 19.21
CA LEU A 206 -13.42 -4.03 19.33
C LEU A 206 -13.53 -3.32 17.97
N ASP A 207 -12.77 -3.77 16.97
CA ASP A 207 -12.81 -3.17 15.63
C ASP A 207 -14.21 -3.30 14.99
N ARG A 208 -14.94 -4.39 15.26
CA ARG A 208 -16.34 -4.55 14.82
C ARG A 208 -17.25 -3.55 15.51
N GLU A 209 -17.15 -3.42 16.83
CA GLU A 209 -17.99 -2.48 17.58
C GLU A 209 -17.74 -1.03 17.16
N TYR A 210 -16.46 -0.64 16.99
CA TYR A 210 -16.08 0.67 16.45
C TYR A 210 -16.68 0.96 15.08
N LYS A 211 -16.64 0.00 14.14
CA LYS A 211 -17.27 0.15 12.81
C LYS A 211 -18.77 0.38 12.88
N THR A 212 -19.45 -0.21 13.87
CA THR A 212 -20.89 -0.03 14.08
C THR A 212 -21.24 1.18 14.94
N GLY A 213 -20.24 1.94 15.42
CA GLY A 213 -20.44 3.07 16.34
C GLY A 213 -20.96 2.64 17.72
N ARG A 214 -20.89 1.33 18.04
CA ARG A 214 -21.32 0.79 19.33
C ARG A 214 -20.17 0.81 20.31
N LYS A 215 -20.53 0.93 21.58
CA LYS A 215 -19.59 0.87 22.68
C LYS A 215 -19.72 -0.46 23.39
N ILE A 216 -18.60 -0.96 23.89
CA ILE A 216 -18.52 -2.21 24.64
C ILE A 216 -17.96 -1.91 26.02
N SER A 217 -18.59 -2.48 27.04
CA SER A 217 -18.09 -2.43 28.41
C SER A 217 -16.94 -3.42 28.61
N LEU A 218 -16.10 -3.18 29.62
CA LEU A 218 -15.06 -4.13 30.00
C LEU A 218 -15.63 -5.52 30.32
N HIS A 219 -16.80 -5.57 30.96
CA HIS A 219 -17.46 -6.82 31.30
C HIS A 219 -17.90 -7.60 30.06
N GLN A 220 -18.50 -6.93 29.06
CA GLN A 220 -18.87 -7.57 27.79
C GLN A 220 -17.64 -8.07 27.04
N LEU A 221 -16.52 -7.33 27.06
CA LEU A 221 -15.27 -7.79 26.46
C LEU A 221 -14.75 -9.07 27.14
N TYR A 222 -14.84 -9.14 28.47
CA TYR A 222 -14.52 -10.35 29.22
C TYR A 222 -15.44 -11.52 28.87
N GLN A 223 -16.76 -11.29 28.71
CA GLN A 223 -17.69 -12.33 28.26
C GLN A 223 -17.31 -12.88 26.88
N GLU A 224 -16.90 -12.01 25.94
CA GLU A 224 -16.39 -12.43 24.63
C GLU A 224 -15.11 -13.27 24.74
N CYS A 225 -14.25 -12.98 25.73
CA CYS A 225 -13.09 -13.81 26.04
C CYS A 225 -13.50 -15.21 26.51
N GLU A 226 -14.39 -15.30 27.51
CA GLU A 226 -14.87 -16.58 28.03
C GLU A 226 -15.57 -17.42 26.96
N ASN A 227 -16.39 -16.79 26.13
CA ASN A 227 -17.06 -17.44 25.00
C ASN A 227 -16.03 -18.03 24.02
N PHE A 228 -14.98 -17.28 23.68
CA PHE A 228 -13.91 -17.78 22.82
C PHE A 228 -13.14 -18.95 23.44
N LEU A 229 -12.81 -18.86 24.74
CA LEU A 229 -12.13 -19.93 25.45
C LEU A 229 -12.99 -21.20 25.58
N SER A 230 -14.31 -21.06 25.72
CA SER A 230 -15.24 -22.19 25.69
C SER A 230 -15.27 -22.85 24.31
N LEU A 231 -15.44 -22.05 23.25
CA LEU A 231 -15.44 -22.55 21.87
C LEU A 231 -14.13 -23.25 21.52
N LYS A 232 -12.99 -22.74 22.00
CA LYS A 232 -11.69 -23.39 21.79
C LYS A 232 -11.64 -24.77 22.44
N ARG A 233 -12.12 -24.91 23.68
CA ARG A 233 -12.24 -26.20 24.37
C ARG A 233 -13.15 -27.17 23.62
N ASP A 234 -14.28 -26.69 23.11
CA ASP A 234 -15.21 -27.51 22.33
C ASP A 234 -14.58 -27.98 21.01
N CYS A 235 -13.86 -27.10 20.31
CA CYS A 235 -13.10 -27.46 19.11
C CYS A 235 -12.03 -28.52 19.40
N GLU A 236 -11.28 -28.39 20.49
CA GLU A 236 -10.28 -29.38 20.90
C GLU A 236 -10.89 -30.75 21.23
N ALA A 237 -12.08 -30.76 21.84
CA ALA A 237 -12.82 -31.99 22.11
C ALA A 237 -13.30 -32.70 20.83
N ILE A 238 -13.82 -31.93 19.86
CA ILE A 238 -14.31 -32.46 18.57
C ILE A 238 -13.15 -32.90 17.67
N ALA A 239 -12.05 -32.13 17.65
CA ALA A 239 -10.88 -32.44 16.84
C ALA A 239 -10.18 -33.75 17.25
N GLY A 240 -10.61 -34.36 18.36
CA GLY A 240 -10.13 -35.65 18.82
C GLY A 240 -8.63 -35.60 19.07
N ASN A 241 -8.23 -35.16 20.25
CA ASN A 241 -6.82 -35.27 20.63
C ASN A 241 -6.40 -36.75 20.49
N PRO A 242 -5.44 -37.12 19.60
CA PRO A 242 -5.06 -38.53 19.35
C PRO A 242 -4.38 -39.21 20.55
N LYS A 243 -4.29 -38.52 21.70
CA LYS A 243 -3.54 -38.96 22.88
C LYS A 243 -4.41 -39.53 24.00
N ALA A 244 -5.73 -39.67 23.79
CA ALA A 244 -6.64 -40.20 24.80
C ALA A 244 -7.23 -41.57 24.48
N VAL A 245 -6.68 -42.30 23.51
CA VAL A 245 -7.09 -43.68 23.22
C VAL A 245 -5.86 -44.56 23.04
N ASP A 246 -5.13 -44.80 24.14
CA ASP A 246 -4.42 -46.07 24.33
C ASP A 246 -4.03 -46.22 25.80
N ALA A 247 -4.90 -46.89 26.55
CA ALA A 247 -4.59 -47.89 27.59
C ALA A 247 -5.82 -48.14 28.48
N VAL A 248 -6.91 -48.63 27.90
CA VAL A 248 -7.82 -49.51 28.66
C VAL A 248 -7.28 -50.92 28.50
N VAL A 249 -6.24 -51.29 29.25
CA VAL A 249 -5.86 -52.70 29.43
C VAL A 249 -5.27 -52.94 30.82
N LYS A 250 -6.06 -53.71 31.59
CA LYS A 250 -5.73 -54.62 32.72
C LYS A 250 -5.47 -54.02 34.11
N ASP A 251 -6.57 -53.98 34.87
CA ASP A 251 -6.74 -54.66 36.17
C ASP A 251 -5.44 -54.87 36.98
N ASP A 252 -5.18 -53.95 37.91
CA ASP A 252 -4.18 -54.07 38.97
C ASP A 252 -4.53 -55.23 39.93
N ARG A 253 -4.25 -56.47 39.52
CA ARG A 253 -4.20 -57.60 40.45
C ARG A 253 -2.91 -57.53 41.25
N LYS A 254 -3.02 -57.13 42.52
CA LYS A 254 -1.91 -57.11 43.47
C LYS A 254 -1.28 -58.51 43.61
N PRO A 255 0.06 -58.64 43.53
CA PRO A 255 0.74 -59.91 43.74
C PRO A 255 0.63 -60.34 45.21
N ILE A 256 0.34 -61.61 45.44
CA ILE A 256 0.34 -62.24 46.76
C ILE A 256 1.67 -63.00 46.89
N GLU A 257 2.39 -62.79 47.99
CA GLU A 257 3.66 -63.47 48.26
C GLU A 257 3.41 -64.92 48.70
N CYS A 258 4.08 -65.86 48.04
CA CYS A 258 3.96 -67.29 48.35
C CYS A 258 4.94 -67.65 49.47
N TRP A 259 4.39 -68.08 50.61
CA TRP A 259 5.16 -68.37 51.83
C TRP A 259 6.09 -69.58 51.73
N ASN A 260 6.00 -70.38 50.65
CA ASN A 260 6.80 -71.61 50.48
C ASN A 260 8.02 -71.44 49.55
N CYS A 261 8.15 -70.31 48.84
CA CYS A 261 9.26 -70.11 47.90
C CYS A 261 9.78 -68.66 47.82
N GLU A 262 9.26 -67.73 48.64
CA GLU A 262 9.62 -66.30 48.65
C GLU A 262 9.51 -65.58 47.28
N GLY A 263 8.78 -66.17 46.32
CA GLY A 263 8.51 -65.62 44.99
C GLY A 263 7.12 -64.98 44.87
N LYS A 264 6.98 -63.99 43.98
CA LYS A 264 5.70 -63.35 43.63
C LYS A 264 4.99 -64.16 42.54
N HIS A 265 3.77 -64.61 42.81
CA HIS A 265 2.95 -65.37 41.86
C HIS A 265 1.58 -64.72 41.64
N TYR A 266 1.00 -64.92 40.45
CA TYR A 266 -0.33 -64.44 40.10
C TYR A 266 -1.27 -65.65 39.98
N ALA A 267 -2.39 -65.64 40.71
CA ALA A 267 -3.35 -66.73 40.69
C ALA A 267 -4.17 -66.73 39.39
N SER A 268 -4.17 -67.85 38.67
CA SER A 268 -5.09 -68.10 37.55
C SER A 268 -6.31 -68.87 38.05
N GLN A 269 -7.51 -68.36 37.76
CA GLN A 269 -8.69 -69.21 37.55
C GLN A 269 -8.87 -69.37 36.05
#